data_AF-A0AAU9J4A0-F1
#
_entry.id   AF-A0AAU9J4A0-F1
#
_cell.length_a   1.000
_cell.length_b   1.000
_cell.length_c   1.000
_cell.angle_alpha   90.00
_cell.angle_beta   90.00
_cell.angle_gamma   90.00
#
_symmetry.space_group_name_H-M   'P 1'
#
loop_
_entity.id
_entity.type
_entity.pdbx_description
1 polymer ?
#
loop_
_entity_poly.entity_id
_entity_poly.type
_entity_poly.pdbx_seq_one_letter_code
_entity_poly.pdbx_strand_id
1 'polypeptide(L)'
;MAESLETQIGDADDLEDRLSVMESVVEQMKAQSITRAQLEVLLNQYIILEDSILLGLQSLAKTADDPSVQQQITNCAEKFNEYGSDYQDTWSEEFWSIYELIREGYQKSGKKKTGAEIANQIADVQEIALTLNRISRGGTVEGSGKKVLEEVDELSKKYKSSTIIVQEKEEEPKQQQKCVNKCAVM
;
A
#
# COMPACT_ATOMS: atom_id res chain seq x y z
N MET A 1 24.11 -5.98 12.05
CA MET A 1 22.67 -5.96 11.80
C MET A 1 22.28 -4.49 11.77
N ALA A 2 22.14 -3.93 10.57
CA ALA A 2 21.73 -2.54 10.40
C ALA A 2 20.21 -2.53 10.30
N GLU A 3 19.54 -2.14 11.38
CA GLU A 3 18.13 -1.74 11.30
C GLU A 3 18.07 -0.49 10.41
N SER A 4 17.16 -0.48 9.44
CA SER A 4 16.99 0.63 8.50
C SER A 4 16.66 1.91 9.28
N LEU A 5 17.53 2.92 9.14
CA LEU A 5 17.53 4.19 9.87
C LEU A 5 16.39 5.16 9.48
N GLU A 6 15.50 4.82 8.55
CA GLU A 6 14.56 5.80 7.96
C GLU A 6 13.19 5.93 8.64
N THR A 7 12.88 5.12 9.66
CA THR A 7 11.60 5.18 10.40
C THR A 7 11.75 5.37 11.91
N GLN A 8 12.97 5.54 12.41
CA GLN A 8 13.21 5.75 13.84
C GLN A 8 13.08 7.25 14.14
N ILE A 9 12.14 7.60 15.01
CA ILE A 9 12.01 8.95 15.56
C ILE A 9 13.12 9.13 16.59
N GLY A 10 14.08 10.00 16.30
CA GLY A 10 15.28 10.20 17.12
C GLY A 10 15.09 11.23 18.23
N ASP A 11 14.31 12.27 17.97
CA ASP A 11 14.04 13.36 18.90
C ASP A 11 12.61 13.92 18.76
N ALA A 12 12.31 15.00 19.50
CA ALA A 12 11.00 15.62 19.51
C ALA A 12 10.67 16.37 18.21
N ASP A 13 11.67 16.86 17.47
CA ASP A 13 11.47 17.56 16.21
C ASP A 13 11.11 16.54 15.11
N ASP A 14 11.81 15.41 15.06
CA ASP A 14 11.46 14.26 14.21
C ASP A 14 10.01 13.79 14.46
N LEU A 15 9.59 13.79 15.73
CA LEU A 15 8.23 13.40 16.11
C LEU A 15 7.18 14.38 15.57
N GLU A 16 7.45 15.67 15.66
CA GLU A 16 6.57 16.70 15.13
C GLU A 16 6.46 16.62 13.60
N ASP A 17 7.57 16.41 12.90
CA ASP A 17 7.57 16.20 11.44
C ASP A 17 6.70 15.00 11.04
N ARG A 18 6.79 13.88 11.77
CA ARG A 18 5.96 12.70 11.50
C ARG A 18 4.47 12.96 11.77
N LEU A 19 4.15 13.75 12.79
CA LEU A 19 2.77 14.16 13.06
C LEU A 19 2.20 15.05 11.94
N SER A 20 2.99 15.96 11.38
CA SER A 20 2.57 16.76 10.21
C SER A 20 2.29 15.90 8.98
N VAL A 21 3.05 14.81 8.79
CA VAL A 21 2.75 13.83 7.73
C VAL A 21 1.45 13.08 8.03
N MET A 22 1.22 12.67 9.29
CA MET A 22 -0.02 12.00 9.71
C MET A 22 -1.25 12.89 9.49
N GLU A 23 -1.17 14.16 9.88
CA GLU A 23 -2.20 15.17 9.61
C GLU A 23 -2.50 15.25 8.10
N SER A 24 -1.46 15.32 7.26
CA SER A 24 -1.62 15.37 5.81
C SER A 24 -2.30 14.13 5.23
N VAL A 25 -2.08 12.94 5.81
CA VAL A 25 -2.76 11.70 5.42
C VAL A 25 -4.23 11.73 5.85
N VAL A 26 -4.51 12.16 7.08
CA VAL A 26 -5.87 12.29 7.61
C VAL A 26 -6.70 13.26 6.76
N GLU A 27 -6.14 14.41 6.38
CA GLU A 27 -6.83 15.37 5.51
C GLU A 27 -7.12 14.81 4.12
N GLN A 28 -6.22 14.00 3.55
CA GLN A 28 -6.49 13.29 2.30
C GLN A 28 -7.60 12.23 2.45
N MET A 29 -7.67 11.54 3.60
CA MET A 29 -8.72 10.57 3.88
C MET A 29 -10.09 11.21 4.09
N LYS A 30 -10.14 12.47 4.52
CA LYS A 30 -11.37 13.27 4.64
C LYS A 30 -11.90 13.82 3.30
N ALA A 31 -11.20 13.60 2.19
CA ALA A 31 -11.63 14.11 0.89
C ALA A 31 -13.01 13.56 0.47
N GLN A 32 -13.84 14.41 -0.15
CA GLN A 32 -15.24 14.07 -0.51
C GLN A 32 -15.39 12.86 -1.44
N SER A 33 -14.35 12.50 -2.19
CA SER A 33 -14.37 11.37 -3.10
C SER A 33 -13.04 10.63 -3.06
N ILE A 34 -12.99 9.56 -2.27
CA ILE A 34 -11.85 8.65 -2.24
C ILE A 34 -12.26 7.30 -2.81
N THR A 35 -11.44 6.75 -3.71
CA THR A 35 -11.66 5.37 -4.18
C THR A 35 -11.17 4.38 -3.14
N ARG A 36 -11.74 3.17 -3.12
CA ARG A 36 -11.32 2.11 -2.20
C ARG A 36 -9.81 1.84 -2.25
N ALA A 37 -9.22 1.76 -3.45
CA ALA A 37 -7.80 1.53 -3.61
C ALA A 37 -6.94 2.67 -3.04
N GLN A 38 -7.39 3.93 -3.16
CA GLN A 38 -6.72 5.07 -2.54
C GLN A 38 -6.85 5.03 -1.02
N LEU A 39 -8.03 4.67 -0.51
CA LEU A 39 -8.28 4.51 0.92
C LEU A 39 -7.39 3.41 1.53
N GLU A 40 -7.23 2.28 0.85
CA GLU A 40 -6.30 1.21 1.24
C GLU A 40 -4.85 1.71 1.34
N VAL A 41 -4.39 2.51 0.37
CA VAL A 41 -3.04 3.11 0.39
C VAL A 41 -2.88 4.09 1.55
N LEU A 42 -3.85 5.00 1.74
CA LEU A 42 -3.78 5.99 2.82
C LEU A 42 -3.87 5.33 4.20
N LEU A 43 -4.75 4.34 4.39
CA LEU A 43 -4.85 3.59 5.64
C LEU A 43 -3.58 2.81 5.93
N ASN A 44 -2.92 2.27 4.90
CA ASN A 44 -1.64 1.61 5.09
C ASN A 44 -0.55 2.58 5.55
N GLN A 45 -0.49 3.78 4.94
CA GLN A 45 0.44 4.84 5.38
C GLN A 45 0.11 5.31 6.81
N TYR A 46 -1.17 5.52 7.11
CA TYR A 46 -1.67 5.89 8.41
C TYR A 46 -1.22 4.88 9.49
N ILE A 47 -1.39 3.58 9.25
CA ILE A 47 -0.96 2.52 10.18
C ILE A 47 0.55 2.56 10.44
N ILE A 48 1.35 2.72 9.40
CA ILE A 48 2.81 2.80 9.53
C ILE A 48 3.21 4.01 10.38
N LEU A 49 2.57 5.15 10.14
CA LEU A 49 2.80 6.38 10.91
C LEU A 49 2.37 6.19 12.37
N GLU A 50 1.18 5.64 12.60
CA GLU A 50 0.63 5.37 13.93
C GLU A 50 1.59 4.52 14.77
N ASP A 51 2.10 3.43 14.21
CA ASP A 51 3.05 2.56 14.91
C ASP A 51 4.38 3.26 15.17
N SER A 52 4.90 4.01 14.19
CA SER A 52 6.18 4.73 14.34
C SER A 52 6.11 5.85 15.38
N ILE A 53 5.03 6.62 15.38
CA ILE A 53 4.78 7.75 16.30
C ILE A 53 4.56 7.21 17.71
N LEU A 54 3.77 6.14 17.87
CA LEU A 54 3.54 5.51 19.17
C LEU A 54 4.84 4.98 19.77
N LEU A 55 5.70 4.34 18.97
CA LEU A 55 7.02 3.88 19.41
C LEU A 55 7.94 5.06 19.76
N GLY A 56 7.92 6.14 18.96
CA GLY A 56 8.67 7.37 19.22
C GLY A 56 8.27 8.02 20.54
N LEU A 57 6.97 8.22 20.76
CA LEU A 57 6.41 8.74 22.01
C LEU A 57 6.83 7.90 23.22
N GLN A 58 6.72 6.57 23.13
CA GLN A 58 7.13 5.67 24.22
C GLN A 58 8.62 5.69 24.50
N SER A 59 9.46 5.88 23.47
CA SER A 59 10.91 5.97 23.60
C SER A 59 11.31 7.30 24.24
N LEU A 60 10.86 8.41 23.64
CA LEU A 60 11.20 9.76 24.07
C LEU A 60 10.69 10.08 25.48
N ALA A 61 9.48 9.61 25.83
CA ALA A 61 8.95 9.80 27.17
C ALA A 61 9.78 9.11 28.27
N LYS A 62 10.60 8.10 27.93
CA LYS A 62 11.50 7.42 28.87
C LYS A 62 12.86 8.09 28.98
N THR A 63 13.29 8.81 27.95
CA THR A 63 14.64 9.36 27.84
C THR A 63 14.71 10.87 28.01
N ALA A 64 13.58 11.58 27.94
CA ALA A 64 13.53 13.04 28.08
C ALA A 64 13.66 13.48 29.54
N ASP A 65 14.79 14.11 29.87
CA ASP A 65 15.05 14.72 31.18
C ASP A 65 14.77 16.24 31.19
N ASP A 66 14.73 16.89 30.03
CA ASP A 66 14.50 18.32 29.90
C ASP A 66 12.99 18.67 29.95
N PRO A 67 12.53 19.55 30.85
CA PRO A 67 11.12 19.93 30.95
C PRO A 67 10.52 20.53 29.66
N SER A 68 11.32 21.26 28.87
CA SER A 68 10.88 21.82 27.59
C SER A 68 10.60 20.71 26.58
N VAL A 69 11.48 19.71 26.52
CA VAL A 69 11.31 18.55 25.63
C VAL A 69 10.13 17.69 26.09
N GLN A 70 9.95 17.50 27.40
CA GLN A 70 8.78 16.82 27.95
C GLN A 70 7.48 17.51 27.54
N GLN A 71 7.42 18.85 27.61
CA GLN A 71 6.25 19.60 27.16
C GLN A 71 6.00 19.43 25.65
N GLN A 72 7.06 19.44 24.83
CA GLN A 72 6.93 19.16 23.39
C GLN A 72 6.36 17.75 23.13
N ILE A 73 6.86 16.74 23.84
CA ILE A 73 6.36 15.36 23.73
C ILE A 73 4.89 15.29 24.17
N THR A 74 4.50 15.99 25.24
CA THR A 74 3.09 16.07 25.67
C THR A 74 2.22 16.68 24.58
N ASN A 75 2.62 17.80 24.00
CA ASN A 75 1.87 18.43 22.91
C ASN A 75 1.76 17.50 21.68
N CYS A 76 2.84 16.77 21.38
CA CYS A 76 2.85 15.78 20.30
C CYS A 76 1.90 14.60 20.60
N ALA A 77 1.81 14.15 21.85
CA ALA A 77 0.88 13.11 22.26
C ALA A 77 -0.57 13.55 22.14
N GLU A 78 -0.88 14.81 22.44
CA GLU A 78 -2.21 15.39 22.24
C GLU A 78 -2.59 15.41 20.76
N LYS A 79 -1.69 15.91 19.88
CA LYS A 79 -1.89 15.85 18.41
C LYS A 79 -2.06 14.42 17.92
N PHE A 80 -1.26 13.49 18.44
CA PHE A 80 -1.38 12.07 18.08
C PHE A 80 -2.75 11.50 18.44
N ASN A 81 -3.33 11.87 19.59
CA ASN A 81 -4.66 11.42 19.96
C ASN A 81 -5.74 12.00 19.05
N GLU A 82 -5.61 13.28 18.68
CA GLU A 82 -6.54 13.96 17.76
C GLU A 82 -6.59 13.28 16.38
N TYR A 83 -5.42 13.02 15.78
CA TYR A 83 -5.34 12.35 14.48
C TYR A 83 -5.47 10.83 14.57
N GLY A 84 -5.32 10.29 15.78
CA GLY A 84 -5.38 8.88 16.12
C GLY A 84 -6.79 8.46 16.53
N SER A 85 -6.96 8.31 17.84
CA SER A 85 -8.20 7.82 18.46
C SER A 85 -9.42 8.68 18.09
N ASP A 86 -9.30 10.00 18.19
CA ASP A 86 -10.45 10.90 17.98
C ASP A 86 -10.92 10.87 16.52
N TYR A 87 -9.99 10.76 15.57
CA TYR A 87 -10.32 10.59 14.16
C TYR A 87 -10.89 9.20 13.87
N GLN A 88 -10.35 8.15 14.48
CA GLN A 88 -10.85 6.77 14.35
C GLN A 88 -12.31 6.63 14.80
N ASP A 89 -12.73 7.38 15.82
CA ASP A 89 -14.13 7.42 16.26
C ASP A 89 -15.10 7.94 15.18
N THR A 90 -14.59 8.62 14.16
CA THR A 90 -15.38 9.11 13.02
C THR A 90 -15.45 8.13 11.84
N TRP A 91 -14.75 7.00 11.91
CA TRP A 91 -14.64 6.06 10.80
C TRP A 91 -15.94 5.30 10.55
N SER A 92 -16.21 5.05 9.26
CA SER A 92 -17.27 4.16 8.85
C SER A 92 -16.84 2.69 8.95
N GLU A 93 -17.80 1.77 8.86
CA GLU A 93 -17.53 0.33 8.79
C GLU A 93 -16.58 -0.06 7.64
N GLU A 94 -16.60 0.66 6.52
CA GLU A 94 -15.69 0.40 5.41
C GLU A 94 -14.24 0.76 5.76
N PHE A 95 -14.02 1.87 6.48
CA PHE A 95 -12.70 2.25 6.97
C PHE A 95 -12.16 1.22 7.95
N TRP A 96 -12.99 0.80 8.92
CA TRP A 96 -12.62 -0.23 9.89
C TRP A 96 -12.28 -1.56 9.20
N SER A 97 -13.10 -2.02 8.25
CA SER A 97 -12.86 -3.27 7.54
C SER A 97 -11.51 -3.28 6.79
N ILE A 98 -11.14 -2.17 6.14
CA ILE A 98 -9.86 -2.05 5.44
C ILE A 98 -8.70 -1.98 6.43
N TYR A 99 -8.85 -1.19 7.49
CA TYR A 99 -7.85 -1.04 8.53
C TYR A 99 -7.52 -2.39 9.20
N GLU A 100 -8.56 -3.13 9.60
CA GLU A 100 -8.41 -4.46 10.20
C GLU A 100 -7.75 -5.45 9.24
N LEU A 101 -8.14 -5.45 7.96
CA LEU A 101 -7.52 -6.30 6.95
C LEU A 101 -6.02 -6.04 6.81
N ILE A 102 -5.61 -4.77 6.80
CA ILE A 102 -4.20 -4.38 6.73
C ILE A 102 -3.46 -4.80 8.01
N ARG A 103 -4.03 -4.51 9.18
CA ARG A 103 -3.48 -4.89 10.50
C ARG A 103 -3.32 -6.41 10.65
N GLU A 104 -4.31 -7.19 10.22
CA GLU A 104 -4.24 -8.66 10.17
C GLU A 104 -3.14 -9.14 9.23
N GLY A 105 -2.96 -8.48 8.08
CA GLY A 105 -1.87 -8.75 7.15
C GLY A 105 -0.51 -8.61 7.83
N TYR A 106 -0.32 -7.56 8.62
CA TYR A 106 0.90 -7.37 9.42
C TYR A 106 1.09 -8.46 10.47
N GLN A 107 0.03 -8.85 11.20
CA GLN A 107 0.10 -9.89 12.23
C GLN A 107 0.39 -11.29 11.64
N LYS A 108 -0.32 -11.69 10.58
CA LYS A 108 -0.15 -12.99 9.91
C LYS A 108 1.22 -13.14 9.25
N SER A 109 1.85 -12.02 8.89
CA SER A 109 3.18 -12.06 8.28
C SER A 109 4.26 -12.60 9.23
N GLY A 110 4.07 -12.57 10.57
CA GLY A 110 4.86 -13.27 11.61
C GLY A 110 6.38 -13.02 11.64
N LYS A 111 6.87 -12.32 10.63
CA LYS A 111 8.19 -11.80 10.37
C LYS A 111 7.89 -10.36 10.07
N LYS A 112 8.45 -9.43 10.84
CA LYS A 112 8.46 -8.00 10.52
C LYS A 112 9.03 -7.83 9.11
N LYS A 113 8.20 -7.93 8.07
CA LYS A 113 8.46 -7.28 6.79
C LYS A 113 8.34 -5.82 7.15
N THR A 114 9.47 -5.23 7.48
CA THR A 114 9.59 -3.82 7.83
C THR A 114 8.82 -3.03 6.78
N GLY A 115 8.19 -1.92 7.15
CA GLY A 115 7.51 -1.03 6.17
C GLY A 115 8.40 -0.72 4.96
N ALA A 116 9.72 -0.82 5.11
CA ALA A 116 10.73 -0.81 4.05
C ALA A 116 10.56 -1.89 2.95
N GLU A 117 10.21 -3.15 3.26
CA GLU A 117 9.98 -4.17 2.22
C GLU A 117 8.72 -3.88 1.40
N ILE A 118 7.67 -3.36 2.04
CA ILE A 118 6.42 -2.97 1.36
C ILE A 118 6.63 -1.68 0.58
N ALA A 119 7.35 -0.70 1.12
CA ALA A 119 7.74 0.52 0.42
C ALA A 119 8.63 0.19 -0.79
N ASN A 120 9.57 -0.75 -0.66
CA ASN A 120 10.38 -1.23 -1.79
C ASN A 120 9.52 -1.95 -2.84
N GLN A 121 8.56 -2.79 -2.43
CA GLN A 121 7.64 -3.41 -3.39
C GLN A 121 6.75 -2.39 -4.10
N ILE A 122 6.32 -1.33 -3.40
CA ILE A 122 5.55 -0.23 -4.00
C ILE A 122 6.44 0.59 -4.94
N ALA A 123 7.69 0.89 -4.57
CA ALA A 123 8.65 1.58 -5.41
C ALA A 123 9.00 0.77 -6.67
N ASP A 124 9.21 -0.54 -6.54
CA ASP A 124 9.47 -1.46 -7.65
C ASP A 124 8.27 -1.49 -8.60
N VAL A 125 7.04 -1.55 -8.07
CA VAL A 125 5.81 -1.51 -8.89
C VAL A 125 5.64 -0.17 -9.59
N GLN A 126 5.97 0.95 -8.93
CA GLN A 126 5.96 2.28 -9.54
C GLN A 126 7.03 2.42 -10.63
N GLU A 127 8.23 1.88 -10.43
CA GLU A 127 9.31 1.88 -11.42
C GLU A 127 8.94 1.03 -12.65
N ILE A 128 8.33 -0.13 -12.44
CA ILE A 128 7.80 -0.97 -13.52
C ILE A 128 6.69 -0.23 -14.27
N ALA A 129 5.78 0.47 -13.58
CA ALA A 129 4.73 1.26 -14.20
C ALA A 129 5.29 2.45 -15.02
N LEU A 130 6.36 3.10 -14.55
CA LEU A 130 7.06 4.15 -15.27
C LEU A 130 7.81 3.60 -16.50
N THR A 131 8.41 2.42 -16.37
CA THR A 131 9.13 1.73 -17.45
C THR A 131 8.19 1.23 -18.53
N LEU A 132 7.04 0.65 -18.16
CA LEU A 132 5.98 0.29 -19.10
C LEU A 132 5.41 1.51 -19.83
N ASN A 133 5.23 2.63 -19.13
CA ASN A 133 4.82 3.89 -19.78
C ASN A 133 5.88 4.41 -20.76
N ARG A 134 7.19 4.27 -20.46
CA ARG A 134 8.29 4.62 -21.37
C ARG A 134 8.34 3.70 -22.60
N ILE A 135 8.13 2.40 -22.41
CA ILE A 135 8.10 1.41 -23.51
C ILE A 135 6.84 1.62 -24.38
N SER A 136 5.69 1.89 -23.77
CA SER A 136 4.42 2.18 -24.46
C SER A 136 4.47 3.49 -25.28
N ARG A 137 5.27 4.47 -24.86
CA ARG A 137 5.48 5.75 -25.57
C ARG A 137 6.57 5.75 -26.65
N GLY A 138 7.09 4.59 -27.05
CA GLY A 138 7.90 4.47 -28.27
C GLY A 138 9.37 4.88 -28.13
N GLY A 139 9.97 4.75 -26.94
CA GLY A 139 11.40 4.90 -26.76
C GLY A 139 12.18 3.72 -27.34
N THR A 140 12.81 3.90 -28.50
CA THR A 140 13.74 2.94 -29.09
C THR A 140 14.98 2.82 -28.20
N VAL A 141 15.14 1.71 -27.48
CA VAL A 141 16.40 1.35 -26.81
C VAL A 141 17.01 0.17 -27.56
N GLU A 142 17.86 0.50 -28.52
CA GLU A 142 18.78 -0.44 -29.15
C GLU A 142 19.66 -1.10 -28.08
N GLY A 143 19.70 -2.44 -28.07
CA GLY A 143 20.85 -3.19 -27.55
C GLY A 143 20.64 -4.07 -26.31
N SER A 144 19.63 -3.86 -25.46
CA SER A 144 19.48 -4.65 -24.20
C SER A 144 18.15 -5.39 -24.04
N GLY A 145 17.14 -5.08 -24.86
CA GLY A 145 15.77 -5.58 -24.67
C GLY A 145 15.59 -7.10 -24.80
N LYS A 146 16.49 -7.80 -25.52
CA LYS A 146 16.37 -9.25 -25.73
C LYS A 146 16.66 -10.06 -24.46
N LYS A 147 17.63 -9.61 -23.64
CA LYS A 147 17.94 -10.23 -22.35
C LYS A 147 16.85 -10.00 -21.32
N VAL A 148 16.27 -8.80 -21.30
CA VAL A 148 15.20 -8.44 -20.35
C VAL A 148 13.91 -9.20 -20.69
N LEU A 149 13.58 -9.35 -21.98
CA LEU A 149 12.45 -10.17 -22.40
C LEU A 149 12.65 -11.66 -22.08
N GLU A 150 13.88 -12.17 -22.17
CA GLU A 150 14.22 -13.54 -21.78
C GLU A 150 14.14 -13.75 -20.25
N GLU A 151 14.60 -12.80 -19.44
CA GLU A 151 14.46 -12.86 -17.97
C GLU A 151 12.99 -12.78 -17.52
N VAL A 152 12.18 -11.95 -18.18
CA VAL A 152 10.74 -11.84 -17.91
C VAL A 152 10.01 -13.12 -18.33
N ASP A 153 10.39 -13.76 -19.45
CA ASP A 153 9.79 -15.02 -19.89
C ASP A 153 10.22 -16.22 -19.00
N GLU A 154 11.46 -16.24 -18.52
CA GLU A 154 11.92 -17.22 -17.52
C GLU A 154 11.18 -17.08 -16.18
N LEU A 155 11.00 -15.85 -15.70
CA LEU A 155 10.24 -15.60 -14.47
C LEU A 155 8.77 -15.96 -14.66
N SER A 156 8.16 -15.64 -15.81
CA SER A 156 6.79 -16.05 -16.15
C SER A 156 6.60 -17.57 -16.13
N LYS A 157 7.55 -18.34 -16.68
CA LYS A 157 7.52 -19.81 -16.62
C LYS A 157 7.62 -20.34 -15.19
N LYS A 158 8.39 -19.66 -14.33
CA LYS A 158 8.58 -20.04 -12.93
C LYS A 158 7.33 -19.86 -12.08
N TYR A 159 6.48 -18.88 -12.40
CA TYR A 159 5.24 -18.60 -11.69
C TYR A 159 3.98 -19.22 -12.32
N LYS A 160 4.04 -19.69 -13.58
CA LYS A 160 2.92 -20.42 -14.22
C LYS A 160 2.53 -21.71 -13.51
N SER A 161 3.44 -22.39 -12.80
CA SER A 161 3.12 -23.66 -12.11
C SER A 161 2.43 -23.50 -10.75
N SER A 162 2.28 -22.27 -10.23
CA SER A 162 1.62 -22.02 -8.94
C SER A 162 0.31 -21.25 -9.07
N THR A 163 -0.25 -21.18 -10.28
CA THR A 163 -1.58 -20.59 -10.46
C THR A 163 -2.62 -21.60 -9.99
N ILE A 164 -3.30 -21.22 -8.91
CA ILE A 164 -4.57 -21.78 -8.45
C ILE A 164 -5.48 -22.00 -9.66
N ILE A 165 -5.92 -23.25 -9.85
CA ILE A 165 -6.99 -23.58 -10.79
C ILE A 165 -8.25 -22.90 -10.25
N VAL A 166 -8.56 -21.71 -10.77
CA VAL A 166 -9.91 -21.19 -10.70
C VAL A 166 -10.69 -21.99 -11.73
N GLN A 167 -11.52 -22.92 -11.27
CA GLN A 167 -12.56 -23.51 -12.09
C GLN A 167 -13.51 -22.39 -12.51
N GLU A 168 -13.25 -21.77 -13.66
CA GLU A 168 -14.25 -20.98 -14.35
C GLU A 168 -15.37 -21.93 -14.76
N LYS A 169 -16.54 -21.76 -14.14
CA LYS A 169 -17.80 -22.20 -14.73
C LYS A 169 -17.91 -21.56 -16.10
N GLU A 170 -17.86 -22.36 -17.16
CA GLU A 170 -18.28 -21.95 -18.49
C GLU A 170 -19.80 -21.68 -18.46
N GLU A 171 -20.18 -20.42 -18.31
CA GLU A 171 -21.41 -19.89 -18.87
C GLU A 171 -21.14 -19.47 -20.33
N GLU A 172 -22.00 -19.95 -21.23
CA GLU A 172 -21.98 -19.72 -22.68
C GLU A 172 -21.85 -18.24 -23.07
N PRO A 173 -21.31 -17.98 -24.28
CA PRO A 173 -22.10 -17.16 -25.18
C PRO A 173 -22.13 -17.61 -26.65
N LYS A 174 -23.37 -17.76 -27.14
CA LYS A 174 -23.91 -17.34 -28.45
C LYS A 174 -22.93 -17.26 -29.64
N GLN A 175 -23.04 -18.25 -30.54
CA GLN A 175 -22.68 -18.09 -31.95
C GLN A 175 -23.93 -18.06 -32.86
N GLN A 176 -24.20 -16.84 -33.33
CA GLN A 176 -24.49 -16.44 -34.72
C GLN A 176 -25.48 -17.27 -35.56
N GLN A 177 -26.61 -16.59 -35.82
CA GLN A 177 -27.40 -16.66 -37.05
C GLN A 177 -26.58 -17.00 -38.31
N LYS A 178 -26.94 -18.11 -38.95
CA LYS A 178 -26.85 -18.27 -40.41
C LYS A 178 -28.17 -18.83 -40.95
N CYS A 179 -28.88 -17.98 -41.68
CA CYS A 179 -29.94 -18.39 -42.58
C CYS A 179 -29.38 -19.27 -43.70
N VAL A 180 -29.94 -20.45 -43.92
CA VAL A 180 -30.00 -21.07 -45.26
C VAL A 180 -31.33 -21.79 -45.40
N ASN A 181 -32.20 -21.20 -46.23
CA ASN A 181 -33.35 -21.87 -46.84
C ASN A 181 -32.89 -23.09 -47.64
N LYS A 182 -33.52 -24.25 -47.46
CA LYS A 182 -33.82 -25.16 -48.57
C LYS A 182 -35.02 -26.06 -48.26
N CYS A 183 -35.94 -26.04 -49.22
CA CYS A 183 -37.18 -26.78 -49.33
C CYS A 183 -37.01 -28.31 -49.32
N ALA A 184 -38.06 -29.00 -48.83
CA ALA A 184 -38.72 -30.19 -49.41
C ALA A 184 -39.96 -30.49 -48.52
N VAL A 185 -41.15 -29.98 -48.80
CA VAL A 185 -42.23 -30.62 -49.60
C VAL A 185 -41.96 -32.08 -49.99
N MET A 186 -42.51 -33.03 -49.22
CA MET A 186 -43.67 -33.86 -49.60
C MET A 186 -44.16 -34.64 -48.36
#